data_AF-A0A9Q9CX12-F1
#
_entry.id   AF-A0A9Q9CX12-F1
#
_cell.length_a   1.000
_cell.length_b   1.000
_cell.length_c   1.000
_cell.angle_alpha   90.00
_cell.angle_beta   90.00
_cell.angle_gamma   90.00
#
_symmetry.space_group_name_H-M   'P 1'
#
loop_
_entity.id
_entity.type
_entity.pdbx_description
1 polymer ?
#
loop_
_entity_poly.entity_id
_entity_poly.type
_entity_poly.pdbx_seq_one_letter_code
_entity_poly.pdbx_strand_id
1 'polypeptide(L)'
;MQLTTSMVNTNQLLPTGKLEDKRASWFKELKGLFENETHLFFNQVLNARFKQIDELIPDLKYQSSSKKVNSTYYQKIISKECPYLPQGWHTIERQAYQLFDNWAEAWCEYLIWQIKEKYCGTSSMSGSYPKQISINEDNFTDSVIEDISNHEQQYYTLHSDTPMKLSDAVTLINLSTFVKEQQWYEMLGSIELSNAGRHFILTYNSEETTVPTIVSTVRINLYEDAKNWLYFSSFFMSPNWQLVPKRNILAQLGVTHHLLSSPLSLSASDFDTQIWPELSTKHHCCEIIRMTVSGTQNQKMFFLYLSQKRLMKQLHEKNFEIAFVVIEQPFMIKYYESLPTDAYCHISRNTLSDSGFSTYKGLWLIKNLNYELQNSDFRKYKRQTLSQLKQHHKPVLEEHHVQLSI
;
A
#
# COMPACT_ATOMS: atom_id res chain seq x y z
N MET A 1 -9.27 22.84 -62.24
CA MET A 1 -8.02 22.22 -62.72
C MET A 1 -6.88 22.79 -61.88
N GLN A 2 -6.15 21.91 -61.18
CA GLN A 2 -4.88 22.11 -60.42
C GLN A 2 -4.97 23.00 -59.16
N LEU A 3 -4.89 22.50 -57.91
CA LEU A 3 -3.92 21.62 -57.19
C LEU A 3 -2.48 22.16 -57.12
N THR A 4 -1.91 21.98 -55.91
CA THR A 4 -0.49 21.90 -55.50
C THR A 4 0.16 23.22 -55.04
N THR A 5 0.96 23.32 -53.97
CA THR A 5 1.38 22.39 -52.88
C THR A 5 2.12 23.26 -51.85
N SER A 6 1.76 23.18 -50.57
CA SER A 6 2.60 23.67 -49.47
C SER A 6 3.64 22.60 -49.13
N MET A 7 4.93 22.84 -49.42
CA MET A 7 6.02 22.09 -48.78
C MET A 7 6.35 22.76 -47.45
N VAL A 8 5.71 22.28 -46.38
CA VAL A 8 6.23 22.48 -45.02
C VAL A 8 7.40 21.53 -44.88
N ASN A 9 8.59 22.12 -44.77
CA ASN A 9 9.85 21.42 -44.64
C ASN A 9 9.85 20.64 -43.32
N THR A 10 9.65 19.33 -43.42
CA THR A 10 9.81 18.34 -42.35
C THR A 10 11.27 18.26 -41.96
N ASN A 11 11.67 19.08 -40.98
CA ASN A 11 12.88 18.90 -40.19
C ASN A 11 12.73 19.67 -38.87
N GLN A 12 11.74 19.29 -38.06
CA GLN A 12 11.76 19.59 -36.63
C GLN A 12 12.26 18.34 -35.90
N LEU A 13 13.57 18.32 -35.73
CA LEU A 13 14.35 17.74 -34.64
C LEU A 13 13.52 16.92 -33.64
N LEU A 14 13.42 15.61 -33.89
CA LEU A 14 13.10 14.61 -32.87
C LEU A 14 14.22 14.63 -31.81
N PRO A 15 13.94 14.86 -30.52
CA PRO A 15 14.95 14.65 -29.49
C PRO A 15 15.15 13.15 -29.30
N THR A 16 16.37 12.71 -29.51
CA THR A 16 16.92 11.47 -28.95
C THR A 16 16.97 11.59 -27.42
N GLY A 17 15.82 11.54 -26.76
CA GLY A 17 15.70 11.61 -25.29
C GLY A 17 15.78 10.23 -24.64
N LYS A 18 16.28 10.19 -23.40
CA LYS A 18 16.17 8.99 -22.54
C LYS A 18 14.68 8.69 -22.33
N LEU A 19 14.33 7.42 -22.06
CA LEU A 19 12.93 7.00 -21.86
C LEU A 19 12.19 7.88 -20.83
N GLU A 20 12.90 8.33 -19.79
CA GLU A 20 12.40 9.25 -18.77
C GLU A 20 11.96 10.61 -19.32
N ASP A 21 12.70 11.17 -20.29
CA ASP A 21 12.35 12.45 -20.93
C ASP A 21 11.06 12.31 -21.74
N LYS A 22 10.88 11.18 -22.42
CA LYS A 22 9.65 10.88 -23.17
C LYS A 22 8.44 10.73 -22.25
N ARG A 23 8.61 10.01 -21.12
CA ARG A 23 7.58 9.86 -20.09
C ARG A 23 7.19 11.22 -19.49
N ALA A 24 8.18 12.05 -19.12
CA ALA A 24 7.93 13.38 -18.58
C ALA A 24 7.24 14.31 -19.59
N SER A 25 7.62 14.25 -20.87
CA SER A 25 6.95 15.01 -21.93
C SER A 25 5.48 14.61 -22.08
N TRP A 26 5.20 13.29 -22.07
CA TRP A 26 3.84 12.77 -22.15
C TRP A 26 2.99 13.18 -20.94
N PHE A 27 3.55 13.17 -19.74
CA PHE A 27 2.85 13.65 -18.54
C PHE A 27 2.50 15.15 -18.62
N LYS A 28 3.39 15.99 -19.17
CA LYS A 28 3.11 17.42 -19.37
C LYS A 28 1.99 17.65 -20.38
N GLU A 29 1.95 16.87 -21.46
CA GLU A 29 0.87 16.90 -22.44
C GLU A 29 -0.47 16.53 -21.79
N LEU A 30 -0.52 15.43 -21.04
CA LEU A 30 -1.72 15.03 -20.29
C LEU A 30 -2.21 16.13 -19.34
N LYS A 31 -1.29 16.71 -18.57
CA LYS A 31 -1.61 17.80 -17.63
C LYS A 31 -2.18 19.03 -18.38
N GLY A 32 -1.73 19.30 -19.60
CA GLY A 32 -2.28 20.36 -20.44
C GLY A 32 -3.66 20.04 -21.02
N LEU A 33 -3.95 18.76 -21.29
CA LEU A 33 -5.23 18.33 -21.85
C LEU A 33 -6.35 18.18 -20.81
N PHE A 34 -6.01 17.70 -19.60
CA PHE A 34 -6.98 17.35 -18.57
C PHE A 34 -6.88 18.21 -17.31
N GLU A 35 -5.86 19.05 -17.18
CA GLU A 35 -5.65 19.94 -16.03
C GLU A 35 -5.80 19.18 -14.69
N ASN A 36 -6.73 19.65 -13.84
CA ASN A 36 -7.03 19.08 -12.53
C ASN A 36 -7.81 17.75 -12.60
N GLU A 37 -8.34 17.39 -13.77
CA GLU A 37 -9.11 16.15 -13.99
C GLU A 37 -8.24 14.97 -14.44
N THR A 38 -6.91 15.14 -14.49
CA THR A 38 -6.01 14.06 -14.94
C THR A 38 -6.16 12.77 -14.13
N HIS A 39 -6.42 12.87 -12.81
CA HIS A 39 -6.72 11.69 -11.97
C HIS A 39 -8.03 10.99 -12.39
N LEU A 40 -9.08 11.77 -12.65
CA LEU A 40 -10.37 11.26 -13.12
C LEU A 40 -10.22 10.57 -14.49
N PHE A 41 -9.42 11.14 -15.39
CA PHE A 41 -9.08 10.54 -16.68
C PHE A 41 -8.46 9.15 -16.52
N PHE A 42 -7.38 9.02 -15.74
CA PHE A 42 -6.75 7.72 -15.51
C PHE A 42 -7.71 6.70 -14.92
N ASN A 43 -8.49 7.12 -13.92
CA ASN A 43 -9.47 6.28 -13.24
C ASN A 43 -10.58 5.79 -14.19
N GLN A 44 -11.14 6.69 -14.99
CA GLN A 44 -12.20 6.36 -15.96
C GLN A 44 -11.71 5.37 -17.02
N VAL A 45 -10.51 5.58 -17.58
CA VAL A 45 -9.93 4.64 -18.56
C VAL A 45 -9.75 3.26 -17.93
N LEU A 46 -9.16 3.19 -16.72
CA LEU A 46 -8.92 1.92 -16.03
C LEU A 46 -10.24 1.17 -15.77
N ASN A 47 -11.24 1.85 -15.19
CA ASN A 47 -12.53 1.24 -14.86
C ASN A 47 -13.32 0.83 -16.10
N ALA A 48 -13.26 1.61 -17.18
CA ALA A 48 -13.89 1.26 -18.45
C ALA A 48 -13.29 -0.02 -19.03
N ARG A 49 -11.95 -0.17 -18.97
CA ARG A 49 -11.27 -1.39 -19.41
C ARG A 49 -11.55 -2.58 -18.49
N PHE A 50 -11.58 -2.38 -17.18
CA PHE A 50 -12.00 -3.43 -16.23
C PHE A 50 -13.43 -3.88 -16.47
N LYS A 51 -14.36 -2.98 -16.76
CA LYS A 51 -15.72 -3.34 -17.15
C LYS A 51 -15.75 -4.24 -18.38
N GLN A 52 -14.99 -3.91 -19.43
CA GLN A 52 -14.88 -4.77 -20.63
C GLN A 52 -14.30 -6.15 -20.30
N ILE A 53 -13.30 -6.23 -19.41
CA ILE A 53 -12.73 -7.51 -18.98
C ILE A 53 -13.73 -8.32 -18.17
N ASP A 54 -14.43 -7.70 -17.23
CA ASP A 54 -15.39 -8.37 -16.36
C ASP A 54 -16.58 -8.93 -17.17
N GLU A 55 -16.98 -8.24 -18.24
CA GLU A 55 -17.99 -8.68 -19.20
C GLU A 55 -17.49 -9.83 -20.10
N LEU A 56 -16.21 -9.80 -20.50
CA LEU A 56 -15.63 -10.82 -21.38
C LEU A 56 -15.24 -12.10 -20.62
N ILE A 57 -14.71 -11.95 -19.40
CA ILE A 57 -14.16 -13.01 -18.55
C ILE A 57 -14.65 -12.81 -17.10
N PRO A 58 -15.83 -13.35 -16.76
CA PRO A 58 -16.42 -13.20 -15.42
C PRO A 58 -15.52 -13.67 -14.27
N ASP A 59 -14.64 -14.65 -14.50
CA ASP A 59 -13.71 -15.18 -13.51
C ASP A 59 -12.68 -14.13 -13.02
N LEU A 60 -12.39 -13.13 -13.85
CA LEU A 60 -11.48 -12.04 -13.48
C LEU A 60 -12.16 -10.98 -12.62
N LYS A 61 -13.49 -10.95 -12.53
CA LYS A 61 -14.26 -9.88 -11.88
C LYS A 61 -13.77 -9.53 -10.47
N TYR A 62 -13.46 -10.55 -9.67
CA TYR A 62 -13.03 -10.41 -8.28
C TYR A 62 -11.52 -10.60 -8.07
N GLN A 63 -10.75 -10.64 -9.16
CA GLN A 63 -9.29 -10.67 -9.10
C GLN A 63 -8.74 -9.26 -8.88
N SER A 64 -7.50 -9.19 -8.40
CA SER A 64 -6.81 -7.92 -8.20
C SER A 64 -6.58 -7.17 -9.51
N SER A 65 -6.47 -5.85 -9.39
CA SER A 65 -6.21 -4.91 -10.48
C SER A 65 -4.91 -5.28 -11.21
N SER A 66 -3.87 -5.70 -10.48
CA SER A 66 -2.63 -6.21 -11.10
C SER A 66 -2.90 -7.41 -12.01
N LYS A 67 -3.65 -8.42 -11.56
CA LYS A 67 -4.01 -9.58 -12.39
C LYS A 67 -4.83 -9.17 -13.62
N LYS A 68 -5.77 -8.24 -13.45
CA LYS A 68 -6.57 -7.73 -14.57
C LYS A 68 -5.69 -7.06 -15.62
N VAL A 69 -4.87 -6.06 -15.24
CA VAL A 69 -4.05 -5.29 -16.21
C VAL A 69 -2.94 -6.11 -16.86
N ASN A 70 -2.42 -7.13 -16.16
CA ASN A 70 -1.38 -8.02 -16.68
C ASN A 70 -1.94 -9.24 -17.44
N SER A 71 -3.26 -9.40 -17.52
CA SER A 71 -3.86 -10.52 -18.23
C SER A 71 -3.67 -10.41 -19.75
N THR A 72 -3.56 -11.56 -20.42
CA THR A 72 -3.52 -11.61 -21.90
C THR A 72 -4.80 -11.08 -22.54
N TYR A 73 -5.92 -11.10 -21.81
CA TYR A 73 -7.19 -10.52 -22.24
C TYR A 73 -7.14 -8.99 -22.28
N TYR A 74 -6.51 -8.37 -21.28
CA TYR A 74 -6.31 -6.92 -21.22
C TYR A 74 -5.50 -6.41 -22.41
N GLN A 75 -4.42 -7.12 -22.74
CA GLN A 75 -3.60 -6.83 -23.92
C GLN A 75 -4.37 -6.96 -25.24
N LYS A 76 -5.38 -7.84 -25.32
CA LYS A 76 -6.22 -7.98 -26.52
C LYS A 76 -7.21 -6.82 -26.65
N ILE A 77 -7.89 -6.44 -25.58
CA ILE A 77 -8.92 -5.39 -25.65
C ILE A 77 -8.35 -4.00 -25.91
N ILE A 78 -7.10 -3.77 -25.51
CA ILE A 78 -6.47 -2.46 -25.67
C ILE A 78 -6.04 -2.13 -27.10
N SER A 79 -6.01 -3.13 -27.98
CA SER A 79 -5.83 -2.88 -29.42
C SER A 79 -7.07 -2.27 -30.09
N LYS A 80 -8.19 -2.19 -29.36
CA LYS A 80 -9.49 -1.74 -29.84
C LYS A 80 -9.98 -0.54 -29.05
N GLU A 81 -10.77 0.31 -29.69
CA GLU A 81 -11.46 1.41 -29.00
C GLU A 81 -12.39 0.87 -27.89
N CYS A 82 -12.47 1.60 -26.78
CA CYS A 82 -13.38 1.28 -25.70
C CYS A 82 -14.72 1.99 -25.95
N PRO A 83 -15.86 1.27 -26.04
CA PRO A 83 -17.17 1.88 -26.29
C PRO A 83 -17.65 2.76 -25.13
N TYR A 84 -17.02 2.66 -23.96
CA TYR A 84 -17.35 3.43 -22.76
C TYR A 84 -16.54 4.73 -22.64
N LEU A 85 -15.61 5.01 -23.57
CA LEU A 85 -14.70 6.15 -23.51
C LEU A 85 -14.82 7.05 -24.75
N PRO A 86 -14.48 8.35 -24.63
CA PRO A 86 -14.39 9.24 -25.78
C PRO A 86 -13.37 8.76 -26.83
N GLN A 87 -13.68 8.95 -28.11
CA GLN A 87 -12.87 8.44 -29.24
C GLN A 87 -11.40 8.91 -29.19
N GLY A 88 -11.15 10.15 -28.77
CA GLY A 88 -9.80 10.71 -28.68
C GLY A 88 -8.90 10.06 -27.61
N TRP A 89 -9.50 9.42 -26.60
CA TRP A 89 -8.73 8.87 -25.46
C TRP A 89 -7.99 7.59 -25.82
N HIS A 90 -8.44 6.86 -26.84
CA HIS A 90 -7.78 5.64 -27.27
C HIS A 90 -6.36 5.90 -27.80
N THR A 91 -6.13 7.02 -28.48
CA THR A 91 -4.79 7.41 -28.94
C THR A 91 -3.84 7.66 -27.76
N ILE A 92 -4.33 8.36 -26.73
CA ILE A 92 -3.57 8.65 -25.50
C ILE A 92 -3.25 7.36 -24.76
N GLU A 93 -4.24 6.47 -24.65
CA GLU A 93 -4.06 5.14 -24.08
C GLU A 93 -2.95 4.37 -24.82
N ARG A 94 -3.00 4.31 -26.16
CA ARG A 94 -1.96 3.63 -26.95
C ARG A 94 -0.56 4.22 -26.77
N GLN A 95 -0.45 5.54 -26.60
CA GLN A 95 0.84 6.18 -26.31
C GLN A 95 1.39 5.75 -24.95
N ALA A 96 0.54 5.63 -23.92
CA ALA A 96 0.97 5.14 -22.61
C ALA A 96 1.59 3.74 -22.71
N TYR A 97 1.03 2.85 -23.53
CA TYR A 97 1.57 1.48 -23.72
C TYR A 97 2.90 1.41 -24.47
N GLN A 98 3.29 2.49 -25.13
CA GLN A 98 4.63 2.59 -25.71
C GLN A 98 5.67 3.02 -24.67
N LEU A 99 5.22 3.52 -23.52
CA LEU A 99 6.05 4.15 -22.49
C LEU A 99 6.05 3.37 -21.16
N PHE A 100 5.00 2.62 -20.86
CA PHE A 100 4.76 1.90 -19.60
C PHE A 100 4.25 0.48 -19.88
N ASP A 101 4.43 -0.44 -18.94
CA ASP A 101 4.02 -1.83 -19.14
C ASP A 101 2.49 -1.97 -19.10
N ASN A 102 1.83 -1.13 -18.30
CA ASN A 102 0.38 -1.11 -18.20
C ASN A 102 -0.16 0.28 -17.78
N TRP A 103 -1.48 0.45 -17.94
CA TRP A 103 -2.17 1.70 -17.62
C TRP A 103 -2.09 2.12 -16.14
N ALA A 104 -2.16 1.15 -15.22
CA ALA A 104 -2.09 1.44 -13.79
C ALA A 104 -0.67 1.89 -13.36
N GLU A 105 0.37 1.33 -13.98
CA GLU A 105 1.75 1.82 -13.83
C GLU A 105 1.89 3.24 -14.37
N ALA A 106 1.35 3.53 -15.56
CA ALA A 106 1.37 4.88 -16.15
C ALA A 106 0.71 5.91 -15.20
N TRP A 107 -0.41 5.55 -14.60
CA TRP A 107 -1.10 6.37 -13.60
C TRP A 107 -0.23 6.58 -12.34
N CYS A 108 0.36 5.51 -11.81
CA CYS A 108 1.24 5.59 -10.64
C CYS A 108 2.44 6.51 -10.90
N GLU A 109 3.11 6.33 -12.04
CA GLU A 109 4.28 7.14 -12.43
C GLU A 109 3.90 8.60 -12.67
N TYR A 110 2.72 8.88 -13.22
CA TYR A 110 2.20 10.24 -13.35
C TYR A 110 2.05 10.91 -11.98
N LEU A 111 1.46 10.22 -10.99
CA LEU A 111 1.28 10.75 -9.64
C LEU A 111 2.62 10.99 -8.94
N ILE A 112 3.58 10.08 -9.08
CA ILE A 112 4.95 10.26 -8.58
C ILE A 112 5.60 11.48 -9.22
N TRP A 113 5.51 11.60 -10.55
CA TRP A 113 6.04 12.74 -11.30
C TRP A 113 5.41 14.05 -10.85
N GLN A 114 4.08 14.08 -10.69
CA GLN A 114 3.34 15.26 -10.25
C GLN A 114 3.80 15.73 -8.87
N ILE A 115 4.03 14.81 -7.92
CA ILE A 115 4.56 15.16 -6.59
C ILE A 115 5.96 15.74 -6.73
N LYS A 116 6.86 15.07 -7.44
CA LYS A 116 8.25 15.52 -7.61
C LYS A 116 8.35 16.87 -8.31
N GLU A 117 7.50 17.12 -9.30
CA GLU A 117 7.46 18.38 -10.05
C GLU A 117 7.16 19.59 -9.14
N LYS A 118 6.32 19.43 -8.10
CA LYS A 118 6.02 20.51 -7.12
C LYS A 118 7.26 21.06 -6.42
N TYR A 119 8.29 20.22 -6.29
CA TYR A 119 9.53 20.53 -5.58
C TYR A 119 10.73 20.68 -6.54
N CYS A 120 10.50 20.64 -7.86
CA CYS A 120 11.54 20.95 -8.83
C CYS A 120 11.88 22.45 -8.76
N GLY A 121 13.16 22.76 -8.54
CA GLY A 121 13.65 24.14 -8.54
C GLY A 121 13.57 24.87 -7.20
N THR A 122 13.02 24.26 -6.14
CA THR A 122 13.31 24.71 -4.78
C THR A 122 14.78 24.48 -4.51
N SER A 123 15.57 25.56 -4.41
CA SER A 123 16.98 25.50 -4.02
C SER A 123 17.10 24.60 -2.81
N SER A 124 17.87 23.51 -2.95
CA SER A 124 18.12 22.53 -1.91
C SER A 124 18.41 23.28 -0.61
N MET A 125 17.53 23.12 0.38
CA MET A 125 17.89 23.48 1.75
C MET A 125 19.26 22.89 2.02
N SER A 126 20.14 23.66 2.65
CA SER A 126 21.58 23.43 2.77
C SER A 126 22.00 22.19 3.58
N GLY A 127 21.13 21.17 3.67
CA GLY A 127 21.41 19.86 4.25
C GLY A 127 21.69 18.82 3.16
N SER A 128 22.64 17.93 3.44
CA SER A 128 22.85 16.74 2.62
C SER A 128 21.81 15.68 2.96
N TYR A 129 21.24 15.05 1.92
CA TYR A 129 20.47 13.82 2.07
C TYR A 129 21.32 12.74 2.77
N PRO A 130 20.77 12.00 3.75
CA PRO A 130 21.56 11.05 4.52
C PRO A 130 22.14 9.96 3.63
N LYS A 131 23.46 9.78 3.68
CA LYS A 131 24.16 8.79 2.83
C LYS A 131 23.90 7.35 3.29
N GLN A 132 23.70 7.17 4.60
CA GLN A 132 23.46 5.86 5.19
C GLN A 132 22.46 5.96 6.33
N ILE A 133 21.57 4.98 6.42
CA ILE A 133 20.65 4.82 7.55
C ILE A 133 21.08 3.61 8.37
N SER A 134 21.39 3.85 9.65
CA SER A 134 21.80 2.82 10.61
C SER A 134 20.63 1.92 11.03
N ILE A 135 20.94 0.77 11.63
CA ILE A 135 19.96 -0.14 12.26
C ILE A 135 19.93 -0.02 13.81
N ASN A 136 20.37 1.11 14.36
CA ASN A 136 20.26 1.38 15.78
C ASN A 136 18.89 1.98 16.09
N GLU A 137 18.11 1.35 16.97
CA GLU A 137 16.76 1.81 17.34
C GLU A 137 16.76 3.23 17.94
N ASP A 138 17.84 3.65 18.61
CA ASP A 138 17.93 4.96 19.27
C ASP A 138 18.00 6.13 18.29
N ASN A 139 18.37 5.87 17.03
CA ASN A 139 18.46 6.90 16.00
C ASN A 139 17.11 7.21 15.33
N PHE A 140 16.02 6.62 15.83
CA PHE A 140 14.69 6.77 15.27
C PHE A 140 13.74 7.42 16.26
N THR A 141 12.90 8.30 15.72
CA THR A 141 11.79 8.91 16.43
C THR A 141 10.47 8.53 15.80
N ASP A 142 9.47 8.32 16.64
CA ASP A 142 8.12 8.00 16.24
C ASP A 142 7.13 9.09 16.69
N SER A 143 6.08 9.28 15.91
CA SER A 143 4.97 10.16 16.29
C SER A 143 3.66 9.71 15.63
N VAL A 144 2.55 10.04 16.28
CA VAL A 144 1.21 9.94 15.69
C VAL A 144 0.69 11.35 15.46
N ILE A 145 0.48 11.70 14.20
CA ILE A 145 -0.03 13.00 13.78
C ILE A 145 -1.50 12.82 13.42
N GLU A 146 -2.36 13.63 14.01
CA GLU A 146 -3.82 13.53 13.91
C GLU A 146 -4.35 13.82 12.51
N ASP A 147 -3.77 14.81 11.84
CA ASP A 147 -4.04 15.09 10.43
C ASP A 147 -2.76 15.60 9.75
N ILE A 148 -2.29 14.86 8.75
CA ILE A 148 -1.09 15.21 7.98
C ILE A 148 -1.33 16.24 6.87
N SER A 149 -2.60 16.55 6.54
CA SER A 149 -2.95 17.39 5.38
C SER A 149 -2.37 18.80 5.47
N ASN A 150 -2.36 19.37 6.68
CA ASN A 150 -1.89 20.72 6.98
C ASN A 150 -0.52 20.72 7.69
N HIS A 151 0.19 19.60 7.68
CA HIS A 151 1.46 19.49 8.39
C HIS A 151 2.62 20.08 7.57
N GLU A 152 3.10 21.25 7.99
CA GLU A 152 4.06 22.06 7.23
C GLU A 152 5.51 21.58 7.32
N GLN A 153 5.87 20.78 8.33
CA GLN A 153 7.23 20.25 8.44
C GLN A 153 7.60 19.44 7.19
N GLN A 154 8.83 19.65 6.72
CA GLN A 154 9.39 18.94 5.59
C GLN A 154 10.14 17.68 6.03
N TYR A 155 10.15 16.70 5.14
CA TYR A 155 10.79 15.41 5.36
C TYR A 155 11.51 14.96 4.09
N TYR A 156 12.63 14.27 4.26
CA TYR A 156 13.18 13.42 3.22
C TYR A 156 12.43 12.09 3.16
N THR A 157 12.53 11.41 2.01
CA THR A 157 12.06 10.04 1.84
C THR A 157 13.15 9.21 1.19
N LEU A 158 13.10 7.89 1.32
CA LEU A 158 13.99 6.99 0.58
C LEU A 158 13.71 6.92 -0.93
N HIS A 159 12.76 7.74 -1.44
CA HIS A 159 12.35 7.78 -2.85
C HIS A 159 12.58 9.16 -3.50
N SER A 160 13.06 10.14 -2.73
CA SER A 160 13.45 11.48 -3.20
C SER A 160 14.43 12.13 -2.23
N ASP A 161 15.49 12.68 -2.80
CA ASP A 161 16.52 13.49 -2.14
C ASP A 161 16.09 14.96 -1.92
N THR A 162 14.85 15.30 -2.25
CA THR A 162 14.29 16.65 -2.09
C THR A 162 13.32 16.66 -0.91
N PRO A 163 13.50 17.54 0.10
CA PRO A 163 12.56 17.68 1.20
C PRO A 163 11.17 18.06 0.69
N MET A 164 10.13 17.42 1.22
CA MET A 164 8.74 17.70 0.86
C MET A 164 7.83 17.71 2.09
N LYS A 165 6.65 18.33 1.96
CA LYS A 165 5.64 18.33 3.02
C LYS A 165 5.23 16.90 3.37
N LEU A 166 4.83 16.68 4.63
CA LEU A 166 4.49 15.35 5.14
C LEU A 166 3.46 14.62 4.27
N SER A 167 2.38 15.30 3.87
CA SER A 167 1.32 14.73 3.03
C SER A 167 1.82 14.22 1.68
N ASP A 168 2.68 15.00 1.01
CA ASP A 168 3.33 14.60 -0.24
C ASP A 168 4.36 13.47 -0.01
N ALA A 169 5.13 13.52 1.08
CA ALA A 169 6.12 12.50 1.44
C ALA A 169 5.46 11.13 1.67
N VAL A 170 4.38 11.08 2.47
CA VAL A 170 3.60 9.86 2.73
C VAL A 170 2.98 9.34 1.44
N THR A 171 2.43 10.23 0.60
CA THR A 171 1.85 9.84 -0.69
C THR A 171 2.91 9.25 -1.62
N LEU A 172 4.09 9.88 -1.73
CA LEU A 172 5.21 9.37 -2.53
C LEU A 172 5.68 8.00 -2.04
N ILE A 173 5.80 7.82 -0.73
CA ILE A 173 6.17 6.54 -0.11
C ILE A 173 5.16 5.44 -0.45
N ASN A 174 3.86 5.71 -0.33
CA ASN A 174 2.82 4.73 -0.63
C ASN A 174 2.74 4.41 -2.13
N LEU A 175 2.89 5.40 -3.02
CA LEU A 175 2.97 5.18 -4.46
C LEU A 175 4.17 4.31 -4.83
N SER A 176 5.34 4.62 -4.27
CA SER A 176 6.58 3.93 -4.63
C SER A 176 6.59 2.48 -4.14
N THR A 177 6.06 2.23 -2.94
CA THR A 177 6.15 0.89 -2.31
C THR A 177 4.91 0.03 -2.58
N PHE A 178 3.70 0.47 -2.20
CA PHE A 178 2.50 -0.35 -2.36
C PHE A 178 2.06 -0.43 -3.82
N VAL A 179 2.01 0.72 -4.50
CA VAL A 179 1.45 0.75 -5.84
C VAL A 179 2.47 0.26 -6.87
N LYS A 180 3.69 0.81 -6.87
CA LYS A 180 4.70 0.47 -7.87
C LYS A 180 5.42 -0.84 -7.58
N GLU A 181 6.04 -0.98 -6.40
CA GLU A 181 6.80 -2.20 -6.08
C GLU A 181 5.89 -3.42 -5.82
N GLN A 182 4.79 -3.25 -5.09
CA GLN A 182 3.87 -4.36 -4.74
C GLN A 182 2.68 -4.51 -5.70
N GLN A 183 2.55 -3.63 -6.71
CA GLN A 183 1.48 -3.68 -7.72
C GLN A 183 0.06 -3.65 -7.13
N TRP A 184 -0.14 -3.02 -5.97
CA TRP A 184 -1.44 -2.90 -5.32
C TRP A 184 -2.24 -1.73 -5.91
N TYR A 185 -2.57 -1.86 -7.20
CA TYR A 185 -3.19 -0.81 -8.01
C TYR A 185 -4.60 -0.41 -7.56
N GLU A 186 -5.28 -1.22 -6.74
CA GLU A 186 -6.53 -0.87 -6.06
C GLU A 186 -6.40 0.45 -5.27
N MET A 187 -5.20 0.76 -4.78
CA MET A 187 -4.94 1.98 -4.03
C MET A 187 -4.99 3.26 -4.88
N LEU A 188 -4.81 3.19 -6.20
CA LEU A 188 -4.72 4.37 -7.07
C LEU A 188 -6.00 5.23 -7.02
N GLY A 189 -7.16 4.56 -6.99
CA GLY A 189 -8.47 5.23 -6.91
C GLY A 189 -8.77 5.86 -5.54
N SER A 190 -7.94 5.61 -4.53
CA SER A 190 -8.07 6.17 -3.16
C SER A 190 -6.74 6.72 -2.63
N ILE A 191 -5.87 7.16 -3.55
CA ILE A 191 -4.51 7.57 -3.19
C ILE A 191 -4.51 8.84 -2.33
N GLU A 192 -5.53 9.68 -2.46
CA GLU A 192 -5.78 10.86 -1.65
C GLU A 192 -5.89 10.53 -0.16
N LEU A 193 -6.29 9.30 0.22
CA LEU A 193 -6.22 8.87 1.62
C LEU A 193 -4.77 8.78 2.15
N SER A 194 -3.74 8.94 1.31
CA SER A 194 -2.34 9.03 1.75
C SER A 194 -1.92 10.46 2.09
N ASN A 195 -2.73 11.47 1.78
CA ASN A 195 -2.36 12.88 1.94
C ASN A 195 -3.02 13.58 3.13
N ALA A 196 -3.91 12.90 3.87
CA ALA A 196 -4.71 13.48 4.95
C ALA A 196 -5.02 12.44 6.03
N GLY A 197 -5.49 12.91 7.19
CA GLY A 197 -5.93 12.07 8.30
C GLY A 197 -4.79 11.60 9.21
N ARG A 198 -5.11 10.69 10.13
CA ARG A 198 -4.21 10.28 11.20
C ARG A 198 -3.17 9.28 10.72
N HIS A 199 -1.89 9.64 10.88
CA HIS A 199 -0.78 8.79 10.51
C HIS A 199 0.21 8.63 11.66
N PHE A 200 0.67 7.40 11.86
CA PHE A 200 1.93 7.13 12.52
C PHE A 200 3.07 7.30 11.52
N ILE A 201 4.16 7.91 11.96
CA ILE A 201 5.40 8.04 11.21
C ILE A 201 6.60 7.59 12.05
N LEU A 202 7.49 6.84 11.40
CA LEU A 202 8.81 6.52 11.91
C LEU A 202 9.84 7.27 11.09
N THR A 203 10.68 8.03 11.78
CA THR A 203 11.67 8.93 11.19
C THR A 203 13.06 8.57 11.66
N TYR A 204 14.03 8.62 10.74
CA TYR A 204 15.45 8.56 11.03
C TYR A 204 15.98 9.98 11.19
N ASN A 205 16.66 10.24 12.31
CA ASN A 205 17.37 11.49 12.55
C ASN A 205 18.85 11.26 12.31
N SER A 206 19.41 11.98 11.34
CA SER A 206 20.83 11.97 11.05
C SER A 206 21.50 13.15 11.73
N GLU A 207 22.74 12.99 12.19
CA GLU A 207 23.57 14.13 12.60
C GLU A 207 23.96 15.01 11.40
N GLU A 208 23.87 14.48 10.17
CA GLU A 208 24.24 15.17 8.92
C GLU A 208 23.19 16.17 8.44
N THR A 209 21.94 16.08 8.91
CA THR A 209 20.85 16.92 8.43
C THR A 209 19.81 17.23 9.49
N THR A 210 19.27 18.45 9.45
CA THR A 210 18.20 18.90 10.34
C THR A 210 16.82 18.41 9.90
N VAL A 211 16.70 17.88 8.68
CA VAL A 211 15.44 17.40 8.11
C VAL A 211 15.35 15.88 8.33
N PRO A 212 14.36 15.37 9.08
CA PRO A 212 14.21 13.95 9.32
C PRO A 212 13.83 13.19 8.03
N THR A 213 14.23 11.92 7.96
CA THR A 213 13.86 11.03 6.84
C THR A 213 12.77 10.07 7.27
N ILE A 214 11.64 10.06 6.57
CA ILE A 214 10.58 9.08 6.84
C ILE A 214 11.02 7.73 6.28
N VAL A 215 11.06 6.74 7.17
CA VAL A 215 11.38 5.34 6.82
C VAL A 215 10.17 4.42 6.88
N SER A 216 9.13 4.83 7.61
CA SER A 216 7.84 4.14 7.66
C SER A 216 6.69 5.11 7.92
N THR A 217 5.53 4.77 7.37
CA THR A 217 4.26 5.44 7.67
C THR A 217 3.16 4.40 7.76
N VAL A 218 2.15 4.68 8.59
CA VAL A 218 0.98 3.84 8.80
C VAL A 218 -0.21 4.76 8.98
N ARG A 219 -1.32 4.50 8.27
CA ARG A 219 -2.57 5.23 8.49
C ARG A 219 -3.40 4.52 9.57
N ILE A 220 -3.96 5.31 10.47
CA ILE A 220 -4.79 4.86 11.59
C ILE A 220 -6.20 5.45 11.41
N ASN A 221 -7.17 4.62 11.04
CA ASN A 221 -8.56 5.06 10.98
C ASN A 221 -9.27 4.75 12.29
N LEU A 222 -10.12 5.67 12.74
CA LEU A 222 -10.83 5.55 14.01
C LEU A 222 -12.23 4.99 13.82
N TYR A 223 -12.84 4.53 14.92
CA TYR A 223 -14.15 3.91 14.87
C TYR A 223 -15.21 4.86 14.31
N GLU A 224 -15.07 6.17 14.49
CA GLU A 224 -15.99 7.18 13.94
C GLU A 224 -16.13 7.04 12.41
N ASP A 225 -15.06 6.61 11.76
CA ASP A 225 -14.96 6.42 10.32
C ASP A 225 -15.13 4.94 9.89
N ALA A 226 -15.60 4.05 10.78
CA ALA A 226 -15.70 2.62 10.51
C ALA A 226 -16.46 2.25 9.23
N LYS A 227 -17.45 3.06 8.86
CA LYS A 227 -18.20 2.91 7.59
C LYS A 227 -17.33 3.01 6.33
N ASN A 228 -16.17 3.67 6.44
CA ASN A 228 -15.22 3.90 5.36
C ASN A 228 -13.97 3.02 5.47
N TRP A 229 -13.90 2.12 6.46
CA TRP A 229 -12.76 1.24 6.66
C TRP A 229 -12.63 0.27 5.49
N LEU A 230 -11.39 0.07 5.06
CA LEU A 230 -11.06 -0.85 3.97
C LEU A 230 -11.39 -2.31 4.36
N TYR A 231 -11.17 -2.66 5.63
CA TYR A 231 -11.47 -3.97 6.21
C TYR A 231 -12.93 -4.40 6.01
N PHE A 232 -13.85 -3.44 6.05
CA PHE A 232 -15.29 -3.63 5.85
C PHE A 232 -15.78 -3.24 4.45
N SER A 233 -14.87 -2.98 3.51
CA SER A 233 -15.25 -2.70 2.12
C SER A 233 -15.74 -3.98 1.41
N SER A 234 -16.54 -3.79 0.37
CA SER A 234 -17.12 -4.89 -0.43
C SER A 234 -16.05 -5.83 -1.01
N PHE A 235 -14.86 -5.33 -1.33
CA PHE A 235 -13.75 -6.14 -1.82
C PHE A 235 -13.24 -7.12 -0.75
N PHE A 236 -13.03 -6.63 0.48
CA PHE A 236 -12.55 -7.42 1.62
C PHE A 236 -13.64 -8.23 2.34
N MET A 237 -14.91 -8.04 1.95
CA MET A 237 -16.07 -8.83 2.39
C MET A 237 -16.60 -9.79 1.31
N SER A 238 -15.86 -9.98 0.22
CA SER A 238 -16.28 -10.84 -0.88
C SER A 238 -16.28 -12.34 -0.48
N PRO A 239 -17.08 -13.19 -1.16
CA PRO A 239 -17.12 -14.64 -0.88
C PRO A 239 -15.80 -15.40 -1.09
N ASN A 240 -14.79 -14.76 -1.70
CA ASN A 240 -13.48 -15.36 -1.94
C ASN A 240 -12.63 -15.48 -0.66
N TRP A 241 -13.04 -14.81 0.43
CA TRP A 241 -12.36 -14.89 1.71
C TRP A 241 -12.73 -16.19 2.44
N GLN A 242 -11.75 -17.07 2.58
CA GLN A 242 -11.89 -18.33 3.29
C GLN A 242 -11.55 -18.14 4.75
N LEU A 243 -12.41 -18.62 5.64
CA LEU A 243 -12.11 -18.56 7.06
C LEU A 243 -10.96 -19.48 7.41
N VAL A 244 -10.12 -18.99 8.31
CA VAL A 244 -9.01 -19.77 8.84
C VAL A 244 -9.56 -20.56 10.02
N PRO A 245 -9.70 -21.89 9.92
CA PRO A 245 -10.24 -22.68 11.01
C PRO A 245 -9.23 -22.72 12.15
N LYS A 246 -9.37 -21.82 13.13
CA LYS A 246 -8.77 -21.98 14.46
C LYS A 246 -9.88 -22.13 15.49
N ARG A 247 -9.71 -23.15 16.33
CA ARG A 247 -10.52 -23.35 17.54
C ARG A 247 -10.29 -22.11 18.42
N ASN A 248 -11.35 -21.44 18.85
CA ASN A 248 -11.37 -20.39 19.88
C ASN A 248 -11.08 -18.92 19.53
N ILE A 249 -11.28 -18.43 18.30
CA ILE A 249 -11.32 -16.95 18.07
C ILE A 249 -12.34 -16.28 19.01
N LEU A 250 -13.51 -16.90 19.16
CA LEU A 250 -14.56 -16.44 20.06
C LEU A 250 -14.22 -16.54 21.53
N ALA A 251 -13.52 -17.60 21.96
CA ALA A 251 -13.07 -17.67 23.34
C ALA A 251 -11.95 -16.67 23.61
N GLN A 252 -11.05 -16.43 22.65
CA GLN A 252 -10.03 -15.39 22.75
C GLN A 252 -10.70 -14.02 22.92
N LEU A 253 -11.62 -13.63 22.02
CA LEU A 253 -12.26 -12.31 22.07
C LEU A 253 -13.24 -12.16 23.24
N GLY A 254 -14.09 -13.16 23.49
CA GLY A 254 -15.15 -13.10 24.50
C GLY A 254 -14.72 -13.49 25.92
N VAL A 255 -13.94 -14.57 26.07
CA VAL A 255 -13.57 -15.12 27.39
C VAL A 255 -12.24 -14.54 27.89
N THR A 256 -11.23 -14.45 27.02
CA THR A 256 -9.88 -13.99 27.42
C THR A 256 -9.77 -12.48 27.48
N HIS A 257 -10.49 -11.76 26.61
CA HIS A 257 -10.37 -10.31 26.48
C HIS A 257 -11.62 -9.51 26.86
N HIS A 258 -12.76 -10.17 27.13
CA HIS A 258 -14.03 -9.52 27.49
C HIS A 258 -14.52 -8.45 26.49
N LEU A 259 -14.21 -8.64 25.20
CA LEU A 259 -14.47 -7.65 24.16
C LEU A 259 -15.89 -7.74 23.57
N LEU A 260 -16.61 -8.83 23.86
CA LEU A 260 -17.93 -9.11 23.31
C LEU A 260 -19.02 -8.84 24.35
N SER A 261 -20.10 -8.17 23.94
CA SER A 261 -21.29 -7.92 24.77
C SER A 261 -22.08 -9.17 25.13
N SER A 262 -21.94 -10.25 24.36
CA SER A 262 -22.63 -11.52 24.56
C SER A 262 -21.81 -12.69 24.01
N PRO A 263 -21.98 -13.92 24.53
CA PRO A 263 -21.37 -15.10 23.95
C PRO A 263 -21.98 -15.38 22.57
N LEU A 264 -21.18 -15.21 21.51
CA LEU A 264 -21.63 -15.42 20.14
C LEU A 264 -21.47 -16.88 19.74
N SER A 265 -22.49 -17.47 19.09
CA SER A 265 -22.34 -18.71 18.32
C SER A 265 -22.09 -18.37 16.85
N LEU A 266 -20.85 -18.04 16.50
CA LEU A 266 -20.53 -17.69 15.11
C LEU A 266 -20.35 -18.96 14.28
N SER A 267 -21.08 -19.05 13.16
CA SER A 267 -20.54 -19.73 12.00
C SER A 267 -19.37 -18.89 11.46
N ALA A 268 -18.42 -19.54 10.82
CA ALA A 268 -17.28 -18.82 10.25
C ALA A 268 -17.77 -17.79 9.20
N SER A 269 -18.83 -18.07 8.43
CA SER A 269 -19.33 -17.24 7.32
C SER A 269 -19.72 -15.81 7.68
N ASP A 270 -20.00 -15.53 8.96
CA ASP A 270 -20.63 -14.28 9.39
C ASP A 270 -19.74 -13.51 10.38
N PHE A 271 -18.45 -13.86 10.48
CA PHE A 271 -17.56 -13.28 11.47
C PHE A 271 -17.53 -11.74 11.39
N ASP A 272 -17.33 -11.17 10.20
CA ASP A 272 -17.22 -9.72 10.02
C ASP A 272 -18.55 -9.00 10.27
N THR A 273 -19.68 -9.63 9.96
CA THR A 273 -21.02 -9.05 10.13
C THR A 273 -21.54 -9.15 11.56
N GLN A 274 -21.06 -10.12 12.34
CA GLN A 274 -21.52 -10.36 13.71
C GLN A 274 -20.58 -9.81 14.80
N ILE A 275 -19.26 -9.76 14.54
CA ILE A 275 -18.29 -9.26 15.54
C ILE A 275 -18.42 -7.76 15.73
N TRP A 276 -18.46 -6.98 14.65
CA TRP A 276 -18.44 -5.53 14.75
C TRP A 276 -19.61 -4.99 15.60
N PRO A 277 -20.88 -5.39 15.40
CA PRO A 277 -21.98 -4.94 16.25
C PRO A 277 -21.82 -5.27 17.73
N GLU A 278 -21.18 -6.41 18.05
CA GLU A 278 -21.08 -6.99 19.39
C GLU A 278 -19.84 -6.55 20.17
N LEU A 279 -18.94 -5.78 19.55
CA LEU A 279 -17.83 -5.18 20.29
C LEU A 279 -18.38 -4.13 21.25
N SER A 280 -18.11 -4.32 22.55
CA SER A 280 -18.46 -3.37 23.61
C SER A 280 -17.51 -2.18 23.65
N THR A 281 -16.30 -2.33 23.12
CA THR A 281 -15.21 -1.34 23.16
C THR A 281 -14.89 -0.73 21.80
N LYS A 282 -15.90 -0.44 20.97
CA LYS A 282 -15.72 0.15 19.62
C LYS A 282 -14.86 1.42 19.65
N HIS A 283 -15.02 2.26 20.66
CA HIS A 283 -14.23 3.50 20.83
C HIS A 283 -12.72 3.26 21.05
N HIS A 284 -12.33 2.05 21.46
CA HIS A 284 -10.95 1.60 21.61
C HIS A 284 -10.49 0.75 20.42
N CYS A 285 -11.25 0.72 19.33
CA CYS A 285 -10.88 0.04 18.09
C CYS A 285 -10.36 1.03 17.06
N CYS A 286 -9.40 0.59 16.26
CA CYS A 286 -8.95 1.29 15.07
C CYS A 286 -8.75 0.32 13.90
N GLU A 287 -8.63 0.87 12.71
CA GLU A 287 -8.12 0.15 11.55
C GLU A 287 -6.72 0.64 11.23
N ILE A 288 -5.82 -0.30 10.98
CA ILE A 288 -4.46 -0.03 10.54
C ILE A 288 -4.34 -0.39 9.07
N ILE A 289 -4.12 0.62 8.23
CA ILE A 289 -3.92 0.44 6.79
C ILE A 289 -2.62 1.07 6.33
N ARG A 290 -2.12 0.56 5.21
CA ARG A 290 -0.96 1.11 4.51
C ARG A 290 0.28 1.23 5.42
N MET A 291 0.59 0.16 6.15
CA MET A 291 1.88 0.07 6.87
C MET A 291 3.01 -0.12 5.87
N THR A 292 3.67 0.99 5.53
CA THR A 292 4.74 1.03 4.53
C THR A 292 6.11 1.12 5.19
N VAL A 293 7.10 0.44 4.62
CA VAL A 293 8.51 0.65 4.92
C VAL A 293 9.32 0.83 3.64
N SER A 294 10.30 1.72 3.66
CA SER A 294 11.15 2.02 2.51
C SER A 294 12.60 1.55 2.72
N GLY A 295 13.37 1.45 1.63
CA GLY A 295 14.80 1.14 1.67
C GLY A 295 15.17 -0.23 1.11
N THR A 296 16.41 -0.64 1.35
CA THR A 296 16.90 -1.97 0.96
C THR A 296 16.16 -3.06 1.73
N GLN A 297 16.24 -4.29 1.23
CA GLN A 297 15.53 -5.42 1.83
C GLN A 297 15.85 -5.64 3.33
N ASN A 298 17.12 -5.54 3.72
CA ASN A 298 17.51 -5.61 5.13
C ASN A 298 16.97 -4.44 5.97
N GLN A 299 16.95 -3.24 5.39
CA GLN A 299 16.37 -2.06 6.05
C GLN A 299 14.86 -2.20 6.21
N LYS A 300 14.15 -2.67 5.18
CA LYS A 300 12.71 -2.94 5.24
C LYS A 300 12.35 -3.90 6.37
N MET A 301 13.09 -5.00 6.55
CA MET A 301 12.88 -5.91 7.69
C MET A 301 13.04 -5.20 9.04
N PHE A 302 14.10 -4.40 9.20
CA PHE A 302 14.37 -3.67 10.43
C PHE A 302 13.31 -2.60 10.71
N PHE A 303 12.98 -1.77 9.72
CA PHE A 303 11.95 -0.74 9.85
C PHE A 303 10.58 -1.35 10.06
N LEU A 304 10.28 -2.52 9.49
CA LEU A 304 9.00 -3.19 9.70
C LEU A 304 8.86 -3.64 11.16
N TYR A 305 9.91 -4.25 11.71
CA TYR A 305 9.99 -4.58 13.13
C TYR A 305 9.83 -3.33 14.01
N LEU A 306 10.63 -2.30 13.76
CA LEU A 306 10.67 -1.12 14.61
C LEU A 306 9.35 -0.35 14.54
N SER A 307 8.74 -0.26 13.36
CA SER A 307 7.44 0.40 13.17
C SER A 307 6.34 -0.34 13.89
N GLN A 308 6.29 -1.68 13.85
CA GLN A 308 5.36 -2.44 14.67
C GLN A 308 5.57 -2.16 16.16
N LYS A 309 6.82 -2.22 16.63
CA LYS A 309 7.16 -1.99 18.04
C LYS A 309 6.74 -0.60 18.53
N ARG A 310 7.04 0.45 17.77
CA ARG A 310 6.71 1.84 18.12
C ARG A 310 5.23 2.15 17.95
N LEU A 311 4.60 1.66 16.87
CA LEU A 311 3.16 1.82 16.68
C LEU A 311 2.37 1.15 17.79
N MET A 312 2.70 -0.09 18.18
CA MET A 312 1.97 -0.78 19.25
C MET A 312 2.09 -0.06 20.59
N LYS A 313 3.26 0.53 20.88
CA LYS A 313 3.43 1.39 22.06
C LYS A 313 2.50 2.59 22.01
N GLN A 314 2.48 3.32 20.89
CA GLN A 314 1.63 4.51 20.70
C GLN A 314 0.13 4.17 20.80
N LEU A 315 -0.30 3.07 20.20
CA LEU A 315 -1.69 2.61 20.26
C LEU A 315 -2.08 2.21 21.69
N HIS A 316 -1.20 1.50 22.39
CA HIS A 316 -1.42 1.11 23.78
C HIS A 316 -1.51 2.33 24.72
N GLU A 317 -0.62 3.31 24.56
CA GLU A 317 -0.64 4.57 25.35
C GLU A 317 -1.90 5.40 25.08
N LYS A 318 -2.48 5.30 23.88
CA LYS A 318 -3.76 5.92 23.50
C LYS A 318 -4.99 5.07 23.87
N ASN A 319 -4.82 3.99 24.64
CA ASN A 319 -5.87 3.08 25.09
C ASN A 319 -6.63 2.37 23.95
N PHE A 320 -5.98 2.10 22.80
CA PHE A 320 -6.55 1.16 21.84
C PHE A 320 -6.41 -0.28 22.34
N GLU A 321 -7.46 -1.08 22.15
CA GLU A 321 -7.50 -2.48 22.55
C GLU A 321 -7.31 -3.40 21.33
N ILE A 322 -7.93 -3.05 20.21
CA ILE A 322 -7.97 -3.85 18.99
C ILE A 322 -7.61 -2.98 17.78
N ALA A 323 -6.75 -3.51 16.90
CA ALA A 323 -6.61 -2.99 15.55
C ALA A 323 -7.05 -4.02 14.50
N PHE A 324 -7.93 -3.58 13.60
CA PHE A 324 -8.33 -4.33 12.40
C PHE A 324 -7.26 -4.18 11.33
N VAL A 325 -6.81 -5.31 10.78
CA VAL A 325 -5.68 -5.36 9.83
C VAL A 325 -5.95 -6.32 8.69
N VAL A 326 -5.41 -5.96 7.51
CA VAL A 326 -5.27 -6.85 6.36
C VAL A 326 -3.78 -6.94 5.99
N ILE A 327 -3.22 -8.15 6.00
CA ILE A 327 -1.77 -8.36 5.93
C ILE A 327 -1.43 -9.41 4.87
N GLU A 328 -0.61 -9.02 3.88
CA GLU A 328 0.05 -9.93 2.91
C GLU A 328 1.57 -10.01 3.14
N GLN A 329 2.05 -9.54 4.30
CA GLN A 329 3.48 -9.53 4.62
C GLN A 329 3.88 -10.81 5.37
N PRO A 330 4.54 -11.78 4.71
CA PRO A 330 4.83 -13.08 5.31
C PRO A 330 5.73 -12.97 6.55
N PHE A 331 6.61 -11.97 6.59
CA PHE A 331 7.48 -11.74 7.74
C PHE A 331 6.70 -11.38 9.01
N MET A 332 5.67 -10.54 8.90
CA MET A 332 4.81 -10.19 10.03
C MET A 332 3.99 -11.39 10.50
N ILE A 333 3.35 -12.08 9.55
CA ILE A 333 2.50 -13.25 9.86
C ILE A 333 3.31 -14.34 10.57
N LYS A 334 4.50 -14.66 10.05
CA LYS A 334 5.36 -15.70 10.63
C LYS A 334 5.95 -15.30 11.97
N TYR A 335 6.19 -14.00 12.19
CA TYR A 335 6.51 -13.52 13.53
C TYR A 335 5.35 -13.75 14.50
N TYR A 336 4.13 -13.34 14.14
CA TYR A 336 2.97 -13.49 15.02
C TYR A 336 2.65 -14.95 15.35
N GLU A 337 2.78 -15.86 14.38
CA GLU A 337 2.63 -17.30 14.61
C GLU A 337 3.69 -17.87 15.57
N SER A 338 4.82 -17.18 15.75
CA SER A 338 5.86 -17.58 16.71
C SER A 338 5.61 -17.11 18.14
N LEU A 339 4.63 -16.21 18.35
CA LEU A 339 4.37 -15.59 19.65
C LEU A 339 3.49 -16.49 20.53
N PRO A 340 3.75 -16.55 21.85
CA PRO A 340 2.97 -17.37 22.78
C PRO A 340 1.66 -16.72 23.23
N THR A 341 1.49 -15.40 23.06
CA THR A 341 0.45 -14.59 23.74
C THR A 341 -0.80 -14.31 22.91
N ASP A 342 -1.10 -15.12 21.89
CA ASP A 342 -2.26 -14.88 20.99
C ASP A 342 -2.35 -13.43 20.48
N ALA A 343 -1.19 -12.77 20.30
CA ALA A 343 -1.09 -11.34 20.01
C ALA A 343 -1.72 -10.91 18.67
N TYR A 344 -1.98 -11.87 17.79
CA TYR A 344 -2.67 -11.70 16.52
C TYR A 344 -3.70 -12.80 16.31
N CYS A 345 -4.92 -12.39 16.00
CA CYS A 345 -6.02 -13.30 15.68
C CYS A 345 -6.22 -13.38 14.16
N HIS A 346 -6.04 -14.57 13.57
CA HIS A 346 -6.34 -14.81 12.17
C HIS A 346 -7.82 -15.12 12.00
N ILE A 347 -8.52 -14.37 11.15
CA ILE A 347 -9.95 -14.54 10.92
C ILE A 347 -10.17 -15.28 9.59
N SER A 348 -9.72 -14.67 8.51
CA SER A 348 -9.90 -15.19 7.16
C SER A 348 -8.67 -14.92 6.30
N ARG A 349 -8.60 -15.62 5.18
CA ARG A 349 -7.52 -15.51 4.21
C ARG A 349 -8.05 -15.54 2.79
N ASN A 350 -7.31 -14.92 1.89
CA ASN A 350 -7.53 -14.97 0.45
C ASN A 350 -6.17 -14.91 -0.25
N THR A 351 -6.09 -15.35 -1.50
CA THR A 351 -4.89 -15.21 -2.33
C THR A 351 -5.15 -14.13 -3.37
N LEU A 352 -4.91 -12.86 -2.99
CA LEU A 352 -5.23 -11.70 -3.83
C LEU A 352 -4.22 -11.44 -4.94
N SER A 353 -2.95 -11.74 -4.68
CA SER A 353 -1.84 -11.54 -5.62
C SER A 353 -1.27 -12.88 -6.10
N ASP A 354 -0.45 -12.83 -7.14
CA ASP A 354 0.34 -13.99 -7.60
C ASP A 354 1.69 -14.09 -6.87
N SER A 355 1.84 -13.41 -5.72
CA SER A 355 3.06 -13.43 -4.91
C SER A 355 3.36 -14.80 -4.28
N GLY A 356 2.40 -15.74 -4.34
CA GLY A 356 2.47 -17.03 -3.67
C GLY A 356 2.14 -16.97 -2.17
N PHE A 357 1.88 -15.79 -1.61
CA PHE A 357 1.48 -15.61 -0.22
C PHE A 357 -0.02 -15.35 -0.10
N SER A 358 -0.62 -15.87 0.99
CA SER A 358 -2.00 -15.51 1.35
C SER A 358 -2.04 -14.14 2.03
N THR A 359 -3.03 -13.35 1.65
CA THR A 359 -3.49 -12.18 2.39
C THR A 359 -4.37 -12.65 3.55
N TYR A 360 -4.15 -12.12 4.74
CA TYR A 360 -4.94 -12.43 5.94
C TYR A 360 -5.71 -11.22 6.43
N LYS A 361 -6.98 -11.43 6.79
CA LYS A 361 -7.72 -10.53 7.67
C LYS A 361 -7.55 -11.01 9.10
N GLY A 362 -7.33 -10.07 10.00
CA GLY A 362 -7.14 -10.39 11.41
C GLY A 362 -7.24 -9.19 12.32
N LEU A 363 -6.98 -9.45 13.60
CA LEU A 363 -7.00 -8.47 14.68
C LEU A 363 -5.65 -8.48 15.39
N TRP A 364 -5.03 -7.31 15.57
CA TRP A 364 -4.00 -7.15 16.58
C TRP A 364 -4.64 -6.90 17.93
N LEU A 365 -4.21 -7.68 18.93
CA LEU A 365 -4.55 -7.46 20.32
C LEU A 365 -3.47 -6.55 20.91
N ILE A 366 -3.76 -5.25 20.96
CA ILE A 366 -2.76 -4.18 21.12
C ILE A 366 -1.91 -4.39 22.37
N LYS A 367 -2.53 -4.72 23.50
CA LYS A 367 -1.83 -4.98 24.76
C LYS A 367 -0.82 -6.14 24.65
N ASN A 368 -1.27 -7.27 24.11
CA ASN A 368 -0.43 -8.48 24.00
C ASN A 368 0.69 -8.27 22.99
N LEU A 369 0.38 -7.70 21.83
CA LEU A 369 1.38 -7.44 20.79
C LEU A 369 2.40 -6.39 21.21
N ASN A 370 1.96 -5.33 21.91
CA ASN A 370 2.87 -4.36 22.52
C ASN A 370 3.83 -5.04 23.51
N TYR A 371 3.31 -5.89 24.41
CA TYR A 371 4.15 -6.61 25.37
C TYR A 371 5.23 -7.47 24.68
N GLU A 372 4.88 -8.24 23.65
CA GLU A 372 5.85 -9.07 22.93
C GLU A 372 6.91 -8.24 22.21
N LEU A 373 6.51 -7.16 21.55
CA LEU A 373 7.42 -6.30 20.80
C LEU A 373 8.34 -5.46 21.70
N GLN A 374 7.87 -4.98 22.85
CA GLN A 374 8.73 -4.28 23.82
C GLN A 374 9.77 -5.22 24.43
N ASN A 375 9.43 -6.51 24.60
CA ASN A 375 10.33 -7.56 25.10
C ASN A 375 11.10 -8.29 23.96
N SER A 376 11.19 -7.66 22.79
CA SER A 376 11.97 -8.15 21.66
C SER A 376 12.96 -7.09 21.19
N ASP A 377 14.12 -7.57 20.72
CA ASP A 377 15.03 -6.82 19.87
C ASP A 377 14.90 -7.30 18.42
N PHE A 378 15.55 -6.58 17.48
CA PHE A 378 15.52 -6.95 16.07
C PHE A 378 16.10 -8.34 15.80
N ARG A 379 17.12 -8.77 16.57
CA ARG A 379 17.77 -10.08 16.38
C ARG A 379 16.81 -11.22 16.74
N LYS A 380 16.10 -11.10 17.86
CA LYS A 380 15.09 -12.04 18.33
C LYS A 380 13.92 -12.09 17.35
N TYR A 381 13.41 -10.92 16.93
CA TYR A 381 12.37 -10.80 15.91
C TYR A 381 12.74 -11.55 14.63
N LYS A 382 13.91 -11.25 14.05
CA LYS A 382 14.41 -11.89 12.83
C LYS A 382 14.57 -13.40 12.99
N ARG A 383 15.18 -13.85 14.10
CA ARG A 383 15.42 -15.28 14.37
C ARG A 383 14.11 -16.07 14.49
N GLN A 384 13.13 -15.57 15.25
CA GLN A 384 11.83 -16.22 15.42
C GLN A 384 11.10 -16.35 14.08
N THR A 385 11.06 -15.26 13.31
CA THR A 385 10.40 -15.21 12.01
C THR A 385 11.03 -16.19 11.02
N LEU A 386 12.37 -16.19 10.89
CA LEU A 386 13.07 -17.10 9.99
C LEU A 386 12.93 -18.57 10.41
N SER A 387 12.83 -18.85 11.70
CA SER A 387 12.57 -20.22 12.18
C SER A 387 11.19 -20.71 11.71
N GLN A 388 10.16 -19.86 11.82
CA GLN A 388 8.80 -20.22 11.37
C GLN A 388 8.71 -20.39 9.85
N LEU A 389 9.39 -19.53 9.10
CA LEU A 389 9.48 -19.66 7.64
C LEU A 389 10.10 -21.01 7.22
N LYS A 390 11.18 -21.45 7.88
CA LYS A 390 11.82 -22.74 7.60
C LYS A 390 10.93 -23.95 7.93
N GLN A 391 10.12 -23.85 8.97
CA GLN A 391 9.20 -24.93 9.36
C GLN A 391 8.09 -25.15 8.32
N HIS A 392 7.67 -24.10 7.62
CA HIS A 392 6.62 -24.18 6.60
C HIS A 392 7.13 -24.52 5.18
N HIS A 393 8.44 -24.42 4.91
CA HIS A 393 9.04 -24.75 3.60
C HIS A 393 9.42 -26.24 3.39
N LYS A 394 9.15 -27.12 4.34
CA LYS A 394 9.15 -28.58 4.13
C LYS A 394 7.68 -29.02 3.97
N PRO A 395 7.05 -29.11 2.78
CA PRO A 395 7.59 -29.55 1.48
C PRO A 395 7.00 -28.78 0.25
N VAL A 396 7.71 -27.82 -0.35
CA VAL A 396 7.40 -27.26 -1.69
C VAL A 396 8.70 -26.85 -2.38
N LEU A 397 9.69 -27.76 -2.42
CA LEU A 397 10.99 -27.51 -3.05
C LEU A 397 11.25 -28.39 -4.29
N GLU A 398 10.22 -29.06 -4.78
CA GLU A 398 10.20 -29.60 -6.14
C GLU A 398 9.12 -28.84 -6.90
N GLU A 399 9.53 -28.20 -7.99
CA GLU A 399 8.73 -27.39 -8.91
C GLU A 399 8.52 -25.91 -8.53
N HIS A 400 9.19 -25.07 -9.33
CA HIS A 400 9.20 -23.60 -9.37
C HIS A 400 10.21 -22.89 -8.45
N HIS A 401 11.32 -22.50 -9.09
CA HIS A 401 12.22 -21.43 -8.65
C HIS A 401 11.43 -20.15 -8.34
N VAL A 402 10.97 -20.00 -7.11
CA VAL A 402 10.56 -18.70 -6.56
C VAL A 402 11.80 -18.12 -5.88
N GLN A 403 12.37 -17.08 -6.50
CA GLN A 403 13.31 -16.19 -5.83
C GLN A 403 12.58 -15.54 -4.65
N LEU A 404 12.75 -16.11 -3.47
CA LEU A 404 12.53 -15.38 -2.23
C LEU A 404 13.49 -14.20 -2.23
N SER A 405 12.96 -13.02 -2.58
CA SER A 405 13.60 -11.75 -2.27
C SER A 405 13.50 -11.56 -0.75
N ILE A 406 14.42 -12.19 0.01
CA ILE A 406 14.49 -12.18 1.48
C ILE A 406 15.15 -10.91 1.98
#